data_AF-A0A962BG98-F1
#
_entry.id   AF-A0A962BG98-F1
#
_cell.length_a   1.000
_cell.length_b   1.000
_cell.length_c   1.000
_cell.angle_alpha   90.00
_cell.angle_beta   90.00
_cell.angle_gamma   90.00
#
_symmetry.space_group_name_H-M   'P 1'
#
loop_
_entity.id
_entity.type
_entity.pdbx_description
1 polymer ?
#
loop_
_entity_poly.entity_id
_entity_poly.type
_entity_poly.pdbx_seq_one_letter_code
_entity_poly.pdbx_strand_id
1 'polypeptide(L)' 'LDRKVGEAIDIYVNNRLVARGEVVVVEDKLGVTMTEIVKSDRS' A
#
# COMPACT_ATOMS: atom_id res chain seq x y z
N LEU A 1 -15.03 -0.72 9.44
CA LEU A 1 -13.87 -0.30 8.62
C LEU A 1 -12.67 -0.91 9.32
N ASP A 2 -12.55 -2.24 9.21
CA ASP A 2 -11.70 -3.04 10.09
C ASP A 2 -10.60 -3.68 9.25
N ARG A 3 -9.77 -2.83 8.61
CA ARG A 3 -8.56 -3.33 7.97
C ARG A 3 -7.61 -3.73 9.08
N LYS A 4 -7.22 -5.01 9.09
CA LYS A 4 -6.37 -5.55 10.15
C LYS A 4 -4.93 -5.08 9.89
N VAL A 5 -4.21 -4.76 10.97
CA VAL A 5 -2.77 -4.50 10.90
C VAL A 5 -2.08 -5.74 10.31
N GLY A 6 -1.20 -5.56 9.33
CA GLY A 6 -0.56 -6.65 8.57
C GLY A 6 -1.36 -7.16 7.35
N GLU A 7 -2.49 -6.54 7.00
CA GLU A 7 -3.20 -6.87 5.78
C GLU A 7 -2.55 -6.20 4.56
N ALA A 8 -2.37 -6.97 3.49
CA ALA A 8 -1.87 -6.46 2.22
C ALA A 8 -2.91 -5.55 1.54
N ILE A 9 -2.44 -4.43 1.01
CA ILE A 9 -3.26 -3.39 0.42
C ILE A 9 -2.73 -3.01 -0.97
N ASP A 10 -3.65 -2.73 -1.89
CA ASP A 10 -3.34 -2.10 -3.16
C ASP A 10 -3.28 -0.58 -2.99
N ILE A 11 -2.28 0.05 -3.61
CA ILE A 11 -2.05 1.50 -3.58
C ILE A 11 -2.32 2.06 -4.98
N TYR A 12 -3.26 3.00 -5.07
CA TYR A 12 -3.69 3.63 -6.31
C TYR A 12 -3.33 5.11 -6.34
N VAL A 13 -2.92 5.61 -7.50
CA VAL A 13 -2.77 7.04 -7.80
C VAL A 13 -3.53 7.32 -9.09
N ASN A 14 -4.46 8.28 -9.08
CA ASN A 14 -5.34 8.57 -10.23
C ASN A 14 -6.00 7.31 -10.81
N ASN A 15 -6.57 6.46 -9.94
CA ASN A 15 -7.21 5.20 -10.31
C ASN A 15 -6.30 4.15 -10.98
N ARG A 16 -4.99 4.36 -11.00
CA ARG A 16 -4.00 3.39 -11.48
C ARG A 16 -3.32 2.69 -10.30
N LEU A 17 -3.26 1.36 -10.33
CA LEU A 17 -2.47 0.58 -9.37
C LEU A 17 -0.99 0.89 -9.56
N VAL A 18 -0.32 1.35 -8.51
CA VAL A 18 1.11 1.75 -8.55
C VAL A 18 1.99 0.92 -7.62
N ALA A 19 1.42 0.34 -6.57
CA ALA A 19 2.18 -0.43 -5.59
C ALA A 19 1.27 -1.32 -4.75
N ARG A 20 1.92 -2.22 -4.00
CA ARG A 20 1.31 -2.97 -2.91
C ARG A 20 2.10 -2.73 -1.63
N GLY A 21 1.42 -2.83 -0.50
CA GLY A 21 2.04 -2.68 0.81
C GLY A 21 1.22 -3.29 1.92
N GLU A 22 1.69 -3.15 3.15
CA GLU A 22 1.02 -3.64 4.36
C GLU A 22 0.77 -2.49 5.31
N VAL A 23 -0.40 -2.47 5.94
CA VAL A 23 -0.73 -1.47 6.96
C VAL A 23 0.04 -1.79 8.24
N VAL A 24 0.77 -0.81 8.74
CA VAL A 24 1.51 -0.90 10.00
C VAL A 24 1.09 0.23 10.93
N VAL A 25 1.19 -0.02 12.24
CA VAL A 25 1.03 1.01 13.28
C VAL A 25 2.36 1.12 13.99
N VAL A 26 2.94 2.33 14.01
CA VAL A 26 4.21 2.62 14.70
C VAL A 26 4.00 3.87 15.53
N GLU A 27 4.22 3.79 16.84
CA GLU A 27 4.04 4.91 17.78
C GLU A 27 2.66 5.60 17.62
N ASP A 28 1.59 4.82 17.58
CA ASP A 28 0.20 5.28 17.36
C ASP A 28 -0.05 6.00 16.03
N LYS A 29 0.91 5.96 15.09
CA LYS A 29 0.76 6.47 13.73
C LYS A 29 0.48 5.33 12.77
N LEU A 30 -0.50 5.54 11.89
CA LEU A 30 -0.76 4.65 10.77
C LEU A 30 0.28 4.89 9.66
N GLY A 31 0.91 3.83 9.21
CA GLY A 31 1.85 3.81 8.10
C GLY A 31 1.55 2.67 7.13
N VAL A 32 2.24 2.70 5.99
CA VAL A 32 2.20 1.61 5.01
C VAL A 32 3.64 1.24 4.67
N THR A 33 4.00 -0.03 4.86
CA THR A 33 5.27 -0.57 4.39
C THR A 33 5.07 -1.05 2.95
N MET A 34 5.84 -0.51 2.00
CA MET A 34 5.77 -0.97 0.60
C MET A 34 6.38 -2.37 0.45
N THR A 35 5.66 -3.26 -0.22
CA THR A 35 6.11 -4.63 -0.52
C THR A 35 6.47 -4.80 -2.00
N GLU A 36 5.75 -4.12 -2.90
CA GLU A 36 5.96 -4.23 -4.33
C GLU A 36 5.69 -2.89 -5.03
N ILE A 37 6.51 -2.55 -6.02
CA ILE A 37 6.28 -1.42 -6.93
C ILE A 37 5.86 -1.95 -8.29
N VAL A 38 4.66 -1.56 -8.72
CA VAL A 38 4.19 -1.89 -10.06
C VAL A 38 4.90 -0.98 -11.04
N LYS A 39 5.76 -1.56 -11.90
CA LYS A 39 6.40 -0.80 -12.97
C LYS A 39 5.31 -0.22 -13.87
N SER A 40 5.42 1.09 -14.10
CA SER A 40 4.62 1.71 -15.15
C SER A 40 5.14 1.23 -16.48
N ASP A 41 4.35 0.43 -17.22
CA ASP A 41 4.60 0.21 -18.64
C ASP A 41 4.59 1.58 -19.32
N ARG A 42 5.78 2.10 -19.58
CA ARG A 42 6.04 3.13 -20.57
C ARG A 42 6.51 2.38 -21.81
N SER A 43 5.56 2.02 -22.67
CA SER A 43 5.80 1.70 -24.08
C SER A 43 6.05 2.99 -24.86
#